data_AF-A0AAD3S4N0-F1
#
_entry.id   AF-A0AAD3S4N0-F1
#
_cell.length_a   1.000
_cell.length_b   1.000
_cell.length_c   1.000
_cell.angle_alpha   90.00
_cell.angle_beta   90.00
_cell.angle_gamma   90.00
#
_symmetry.space_group_name_H-M   'P 1'
#
loop_
_entity.id
_entity.type
_entity.pdbx_description
1 polymer ?
#
loop_
_entity_poly.entity_id
_entity_poly.type
_entity_poly.pdbx_seq_one_letter_code
_entity_poly.pdbx_strand_id
1 'polypeptide(L)'
;MVSAESPVVFSKACELFILELTLRAWLFAEDDKRRTLQRRDIARAVRHEDLLQFLTDVATFDDHTVLSPSLPLSRACMHVVIPSLKPSSTAESNSVG
;
A
#
# COMPACT_ATOMS: atom_id res chain seq x y z
N MET A 1 28.45 5.32 12.82
CA MET A 1 28.60 4.26 11.80
C MET A 1 27.38 3.36 11.86
N VAL A 2 26.79 3.01 10.72
CA VAL A 2 25.69 2.04 10.62
C VAL A 2 26.29 0.65 10.37
N SER A 3 25.76 -0.39 11.00
CA SER A 3 26.23 -1.78 10.82
C SER A 3 25.98 -2.27 9.40
N ALA A 4 26.89 -3.11 8.86
CA ALA A 4 26.77 -3.67 7.51
C ALA A 4 25.48 -4.50 7.30
N GLU A 5 24.95 -5.09 8.38
CA GLU A 5 23.72 -5.90 8.34
C GLU A 5 22.44 -5.04 8.33
N SER A 6 22.52 -3.78 8.77
CA SER A 6 21.35 -2.92 8.94
C SER A 6 20.64 -2.60 7.62
N PRO A 7 21.32 -2.26 6.51
CA PRO A 7 20.67 -2.08 5.21
C PRO A 7 19.96 -3.34 4.70
N VAL A 8 20.54 -4.53 4.91
CA VAL A 8 19.99 -5.81 4.40
C VAL A 8 18.65 -6.13 5.07
N VAL A 9 18.60 -6.00 6.41
CA VAL A 9 17.36 -6.20 7.16
C VAL A 9 16.33 -5.12 6.82
N PHE A 10 16.77 -3.87 6.68
CA PHE A 10 15.86 -2.77 6.37
C PHE A 10 15.25 -2.89 4.97
N SER A 11 15.99 -3.35 3.97
CA SER A 11 15.44 -3.64 2.65
C SER A 11 14.28 -4.65 2.73
N LYS A 12 14.43 -5.71 3.54
CA LYS A 12 13.37 -6.69 3.70
C LYS A 12 12.17 -6.14 4.46
N ALA A 13 12.42 -5.35 5.51
CA ALA A 13 11.36 -4.67 6.26
C ALA A 13 10.56 -3.70 5.36
N CYS A 14 11.24 -2.94 4.50
CA CYS A 14 10.61 -2.05 3.52
C CYS A 14 9.77 -2.82 2.49
N GLU A 15 10.25 -3.97 2.01
CA GLU A 15 9.48 -4.83 1.10
C GLU A 15 8.17 -5.31 1.76
N LEU A 16 8.25 -5.81 2.99
CA LEU A 16 7.08 -6.25 3.75
C LEU A 16 6.13 -5.08 4.05
N PHE A 17 6.67 -3.91 4.39
CA PHE A 17 5.90 -2.71 4.64
C PHE A 17 5.11 -2.26 3.41
N ILE A 18 5.74 -2.23 2.23
CA ILE A 18 5.05 -1.86 0.98
C ILE A 18 3.95 -2.86 0.65
N LEU A 19 4.22 -4.17 0.78
CA LEU A 19 3.22 -5.21 0.52
C LEU A 19 2.00 -5.06 1.44
N GLU A 20 2.24 -4.92 2.75
CA GLU A 20 1.20 -4.80 3.76
C GLU A 20 0.34 -3.54 3.55
N LEU A 21 0.97 -2.39 3.33
CA LEU A 21 0.28 -1.13 3.06
C LEU A 21 -0.59 -1.22 1.81
N THR A 22 -0.06 -1.84 0.74
CA THR A 22 -0.77 -1.97 -0.53
C THR A 22 -1.97 -2.91 -0.40
N LEU A 23 -1.82 -4.03 0.30
CA LEU A 23 -2.91 -4.99 0.53
C LEU A 23 -4.04 -4.35 1.34
N ARG A 24 -3.72 -3.60 2.40
CA ARG A 24 -4.71 -2.90 3.21
C ARG A 24 -5.42 -1.79 2.44
N ALA A 25 -4.68 -0.99 1.68
CA ALA A 25 -5.27 0.02 0.81
C ALA A 25 -6.18 -0.60 -0.26
N TRP A 26 -5.85 -1.78 -0.76
CA TRP A 26 -6.66 -2.48 -1.74
C TRP A 26 -8.06 -2.85 -1.22
N LEU A 27 -8.19 -3.22 0.06
CA LEU A 27 -9.49 -3.53 0.65
C LEU A 27 -10.50 -2.38 0.47
N PHE A 28 -10.04 -1.13 0.68
CA PHE A 28 -10.89 0.06 0.48
C PHE A 28 -11.19 0.35 -1.00
N ALA A 29 -10.29 -0.02 -1.91
CA ALA A 29 -10.55 0.09 -3.35
C ALA A 29 -11.61 -0.94 -3.79
N GLU A 30 -11.54 -2.16 -3.24
CA GLU A 30 -12.48 -3.24 -3.52
C GLU A 30 -13.87 -2.97 -2.93
N ASP A 31 -13.95 -2.40 -1.73
CA ASP A 31 -15.20 -1.91 -1.11
C ASP A 31 -15.93 -0.90 -2.03
N ASP A 32 -15.16 -0.02 -2.68
CA ASP A 32 -15.68 0.96 -3.64
C ASP A 32 -15.91 0.36 -5.04
N LYS A 33 -15.79 -0.96 -5.21
CA LYS A 33 -15.92 -1.71 -6.48
C LYS A 33 -14.95 -1.27 -7.58
N ARG A 34 -13.80 -0.72 -7.20
CA ARG A 34 -12.76 -0.26 -8.12
C ARG A 34 -11.64 -1.29 -8.19
N ARG A 35 -11.08 -1.44 -9.39
CA ARG A 35 -9.90 -2.28 -9.65
C ARG A 35 -8.62 -1.45 -9.81
N THR A 36 -8.67 -0.22 -9.34
CA THR A 36 -7.57 0.74 -9.41
C THR A 36 -7.38 1.31 -8.03
N LEU A 37 -6.19 1.10 -7.47
CA LEU A 37 -5.79 1.66 -6.19
C LEU A 37 -5.53 3.16 -6.36
N GLN A 38 -6.18 3.97 -5.54
CA GLN A 38 -6.05 5.42 -5.58
C GLN A 38 -5.46 5.93 -4.27
N ARG A 39 -4.93 7.15 -4.31
CA ARG A 39 -4.31 7.80 -3.13
C ARG A 39 -5.28 7.94 -1.96
N ARG A 40 -6.58 8.13 -2.25
CA ARG A 40 -7.65 8.14 -1.24
C ARG A 40 -7.79 6.82 -0.48
N ASP A 41 -7.46 5.69 -1.10
CA ASP A 41 -7.57 4.36 -0.49
C ASP A 41 -6.44 4.15 0.52
N ILE A 42 -5.24 4.63 0.17
CA ILE A 42 -4.08 4.67 1.06
C ILE A 42 -4.38 5.55 2.27
N ALA A 43 -4.94 6.76 2.06
CA ALA A 43 -5.33 7.65 3.15
C ALA A 43 -6.41 7.06 4.07
N ARG A 44 -7.33 6.24 3.54
CA ARG A 44 -8.29 5.46 4.36
C ARG A 44 -7.59 4.37 5.16
N ALA A 45 -6.69 3.60 4.53
CA ALA A 45 -5.95 2.54 5.21
C ALA A 45 -5.05 3.06 6.34
N VAL A 46 -4.35 4.17 6.11
CA VAL A 46 -3.50 4.81 7.13
C VAL A 46 -4.31 5.28 8.33
N ARG A 47 -5.52 5.82 8.13
CA ARG A 47 -6.39 6.25 9.24
C ARG A 47 -7.03 5.08 10.01
N HIS A 48 -7.06 3.89 9.43
CA HIS A 48 -7.67 2.72 10.04
C HIS A 48 -6.67 1.92 10.90
N GLU A 49 -5.36 2.09 10.68
CA GLU A 49 -4.33 1.31 11.37
C GLU A 49 -3.45 2.20 12.25
N ASP A 50 -3.41 1.91 13.55
CA ASP A 50 -2.63 2.69 14.52
C ASP A 50 -1.12 2.63 14.26
N LEU A 51 -0.62 1.50 13.75
CA LEU A 51 0.79 1.33 13.36
C LEU A 51 1.20 2.24 12.20
N LEU A 52 0.26 2.75 11.41
CA LEU A 52 0.52 3.61 10.24
C LEU A 52 0.34 5.10 10.54
N GLN A 53 0.01 5.50 11.77
CA GLN A 53 -0.23 6.92 12.12
C GLN A 53 0.97 7.84 11.82
N PHE A 54 2.19 7.31 11.79
CA PHE A 54 3.38 8.08 11.39
C PHE A 54 3.31 8.57 9.92
N LEU A 55 2.40 8.03 9.12
CA LEU A 55 2.17 8.40 7.72
C LEU A 55 1.02 9.39 7.55
N THR A 56 0.30 9.80 8.59
CA THR A 56 -0.91 10.64 8.44
C THR A 56 -0.59 11.96 7.74
N ASP A 57 0.52 12.61 8.09
CA ASP A 57 0.93 13.87 7.47
C ASP A 57 1.43 13.69 6.03
N VAL A 58 1.88 12.47 5.69
CA VAL A 58 2.42 12.12 4.37
C VAL A 58 1.33 11.59 3.42
N ALA A 59 0.33 10.88 3.93
CA ALA A 59 -0.73 10.31 3.12
C ALA A 59 -1.80 11.35 2.73
N THR A 60 -1.89 12.46 3.48
CA THR A 60 -2.93 13.50 3.34
C THR A 60 -2.54 14.70 2.47
N PHE A 61 -1.43 14.62 1.73
CA PHE A 61 -0.88 15.69 0.86
C PHE A 61 -1.80 16.22 -0.28
N ASP A 62 -3.11 15.98 -0.26
CA ASP A 62 -4.03 16.43 -1.31
C ASP A 62 -4.87 17.69 -0.96
N ASP A 63 -4.83 18.25 0.26
CA ASP A 63 -5.69 19.42 0.60
C ASP A 63 -5.00 20.61 1.32
N HIS A 64 -3.70 20.57 1.59
CA HIS A 64 -2.94 21.75 2.09
C HIS A 64 -2.05 22.39 1.02
N THR A 65 -2.51 22.46 -0.23
CA THR A 65 -1.96 23.36 -1.23
C THR A 65 -2.57 24.76 -1.08
N VAL A 66 -2.24 25.47 0.00
CA VAL A 66 -2.35 26.93 -0.03
C VAL A 66 -1.08 27.47 -0.67
N LEU A 67 -1.24 27.92 -1.92
CA LEU A 67 -0.37 28.80 -2.70
C LEU A 67 0.70 28.18 -3.63
N SER A 68 0.26 27.64 -4.77
CA SER A 68 0.77 28.10 -6.09
C SER A 68 -0.10 27.56 -7.24
N PRO A 69 -0.64 28.43 -8.13
CA PRO A 69 -1.42 28.00 -9.29
C PRO A 69 -0.54 27.96 -10.54
N SER A 70 0.25 26.90 -10.71
CA SER A 70 0.77 26.53 -12.05
C SER A 70 1.53 25.21 -11.99
N LEU A 71 0.86 24.11 -12.30
CA LEU A 71 1.27 23.14 -13.31
C LEU A 71 0.23 22.00 -13.32
N PRO A 72 -0.36 21.64 -14.47
CA PRO A 72 -1.13 20.42 -14.58
C PRO A 72 -0.13 19.28 -14.69
N LEU A 73 0.49 18.88 -13.56
CA LEU A 73 1.25 17.65 -13.53
C LEU A 73 0.25 16.51 -13.52
N SER A 74 -0.14 16.18 -14.76
CA SER A 74 -0.56 14.89 -15.26
C SER A 74 -0.78 13.88 -14.14
N ARG A 75 -2.06 13.55 -13.96
CA ARG A 75 -2.60 12.39 -13.24
C ARG A 75 -1.72 11.17 -13.50
N ALA A 76 -0.64 11.03 -12.75
CA ALA A 76 0.07 9.78 -12.56
C ALA A 76 -0.81 8.97 -11.61
N CYS A 77 -1.94 8.52 -12.15
CA CYS A 77 -2.68 7.41 -11.60
C CYS A 77 -1.67 6.26 -11.60
N MET A 78 -1.05 6.02 -10.45
CA MET A 78 -0.31 4.80 -10.18
C MET A 78 -1.32 3.67 -10.34
N HIS A 79 -1.47 3.17 -11.56
CA HIS A 79 -2.35 2.07 -11.89
C HIS A 79 -1.68 0.79 -11.42
N VAL A 80 -1.59 0.64 -10.09
CA VAL A 80 -1.20 -0.63 -9.47
C VAL A 80 -2.42 -1.53 -9.62
N VAL A 81 -2.50 -2.20 -10.77
CA VAL A 81 -3.32 -3.40 -10.93
C VAL A 81 -2.52 -4.50 -10.28
N ILE A 82 -2.83 -4.79 -9.02
CA ILE A 82 -2.31 -5.99 -8.38
C ILE A 82 -2.95 -7.17 -9.13
N PRO A 83 -2.18 -8.03 -9.82
CA PRO A 83 -2.72 -9.28 -10.32
C PRO A 83 -3.20 -10.05 -9.10
N SER A 84 -4.48 -10.40 -9.06
CA SER A 84 -5.12 -11.08 -7.94
C SER A 84 -4.18 -12.17 -7.39
N LEU A 85 -3.62 -11.97 -6.19
CA LEU A 85 -3.06 -13.05 -5.42
C LEU A 85 -4.24 -13.95 -5.07
N LYS A 86 -4.54 -14.91 -5.94
CA LYS A 86 -5.31 -16.09 -5.54
C LYS A 86 -4.49 -16.75 -4.43
N PRO A 87 -5.03 -16.96 -3.23
CA PRO A 87 -4.43 -17.91 -2.31
C PRO A 87 -4.49 -19.26 -3.01
N SER A 88 -3.35 -19.76 -3.48
CA SER A 88 -3.21 -21.14 -3.93
C SER A 88 -3.35 -22.04 -2.70
N SER A 89 -4.59 -22.32 -2.31
CA SER A 89 -4.91 -23.47 -1.47
C SER A 89 -4.71 -24.73 -2.32
N THR A 90 -3.46 -25.14 -2.51
CA THR A 90 -3.15 -26.56 -2.72
C THR A 90 -3.45 -27.26 -1.40
N ALA A 91 -4.70 -27.66 -1.23
CA ALA A 91 -5.02 -28.75 -0.33
C ALA A 91 -4.35 -30.00 -0.92
N GLU A 92 -3.19 -30.35 -0.39
CA GLU A 92 -2.57 -31.65 -0.61
C GLU A 92 -3.51 -32.72 -0.06
N SER A 93 -4.15 -33.41 -0.99
CA SER A 93 -4.82 -34.68 -0.80
C SER A 93 -3.81 -35.71 -0.25
N ASN A 94 -3.78 -35.92 1.05
CA ASN A 94 -3.18 -37.12 1.62
C ASN A 94 -4.28 -38.08 2.06
N SER A 95 -4.71 -38.86 1.07
CA SER A 95 -5.32 -40.18 1.21
C SER A 95 -4.28 -41.15 1.77
N VAL A 96 -4.47 -41.64 3.00
CA VAL A 96 -3.86 -42.89 3.45
C VAL A 96 -4.82 -43.60 4.41
N GLY A 97 -5.24 -44.81 4.03
CA GLY A 97 -5.68 -45.88 4.95
C GLY A 97 -7.16 -45.98 5.20
#